data_AF-A0A066Z085-F1
#
_entry.id   AF-A0A066Z085-F1
#
_cell.length_a   1.000
_cell.length_b   1.000
_cell.length_c   1.000
_cell.angle_alpha   90.00
_cell.angle_beta   90.00
_cell.angle_gamma   90.00
#
_symmetry.space_group_name_H-M   'P 1'
#
loop_
_entity.id
_entity.type
_entity.pdbx_description
1 polymer ?
#
loop_
_entity_poly.entity_id
_entity_poly.type
_entity_poly.pdbx_seq_one_letter_code
_entity_poly.pdbx_strand_id
1 'polypeptide(L)'
;MTDFPLLAEHQLGEDAAFAARVQAAVRRVARDVLGEDPTTPGHPMRIQLAVRSLGPQIGGDPGYGPAAAGDPAVRAAASTATGPDVQAAIGDDLIMDAVRRLWNPLCGWSG
;
A
#
# COMPACT_ATOMS: atom_id res chain seq x y z
N MET A 1 -2.15 -6.43 -22.53
CA MET A 1 -2.23 -5.83 -21.18
C MET A 1 -3.63 -5.26 -21.06
N THR A 2 -4.52 -5.96 -20.37
CA THR A 2 -5.89 -5.49 -20.15
C THR A 2 -5.80 -4.30 -19.22
N ASP A 3 -6.20 -3.14 -19.70
CA ASP A 3 -6.10 -1.89 -18.95
C ASP A 3 -7.07 -1.97 -17.76
N PHE A 4 -6.57 -1.95 -16.52
CA PHE A 4 -7.42 -1.90 -15.33
C PHE A 4 -7.96 -0.47 -15.21
N PRO A 5 -9.26 -0.21 -15.47
CA PRO A 5 -9.76 1.15 -15.63
C PRO A 5 -9.63 1.94 -14.33
N LEU A 6 -9.44 3.26 -14.43
CA LEU A 6 -9.37 4.14 -13.25
C LEU A 6 -10.59 4.00 -12.33
N LEU A 7 -11.78 3.72 -12.88
CA LEU A 7 -12.97 3.44 -12.08
C LEU A 7 -12.82 2.16 -11.24
N ALA A 8 -12.26 1.10 -11.79
CA ALA A 8 -12.03 -0.15 -11.07
C ALA A 8 -10.93 0.01 -10.01
N GLU A 9 -9.90 0.82 -10.30
CA GLU A 9 -8.88 1.22 -9.33
C GLU A 9 -9.46 2.01 -8.16
N HIS A 10 -10.31 3.00 -8.46
CA HIS A 10 -11.03 3.74 -7.43
C HIS A 10 -11.92 2.82 -6.59
N GLN A 11 -12.70 1.94 -7.22
CA GLN A 11 -13.58 1.00 -6.51
C GLN A 11 -12.79 0.05 -5.61
N LEU A 12 -11.64 -0.45 -6.07
CA LEU A 12 -10.76 -1.27 -5.25
C LEU A 12 -10.14 -0.48 -4.09
N GLY A 13 -9.74 0.77 -4.33
CA GLY A 13 -9.21 1.66 -3.30
C GLY A 13 -10.21 2.01 -2.20
N GLU A 14 -11.50 2.09 -2.53
CA GLU A 14 -12.61 2.33 -1.59
C GLU A 14 -13.11 1.04 -0.91
N ASP A 15 -12.68 -0.14 -1.37
CA ASP A 15 -13.07 -1.41 -0.75
C ASP A 15 -12.50 -1.50 0.67
N ALA A 16 -13.40 -1.60 1.65
CA ALA A 16 -13.03 -1.58 3.07
C ALA A 16 -12.15 -2.77 3.49
N ALA A 17 -12.33 -3.94 2.89
CA ALA A 17 -11.53 -5.12 3.20
C ALA A 17 -10.12 -4.99 2.62
N PHE A 18 -10.00 -4.52 1.39
CA PHE A 18 -8.72 -4.20 0.76
C PHE A 18 -7.97 -3.13 1.55
N ALA A 19 -8.62 -2.00 1.85
CA ALA A 19 -8.03 -0.91 2.62
C ALA A 19 -7.55 -1.39 4.01
N ALA A 20 -8.33 -2.22 4.70
CA ALA A 20 -7.92 -2.79 5.99
C ALA A 20 -6.67 -3.68 5.88
N ARG A 21 -6.56 -4.51 4.82
CA ARG A 21 -5.38 -5.36 4.56
C ARG A 21 -4.15 -4.52 4.21
N VAL A 22 -4.32 -3.49 3.38
CA VAL A 22 -3.26 -2.52 3.06
C VAL A 22 -2.79 -1.82 4.34
N GLN A 23 -3.70 -1.38 5.20
CA GLN A 23 -3.35 -0.73 6.46
C GLN A 23 -2.60 -1.68 7.42
N ALA A 24 -2.96 -2.96 7.45
CA ALA A 24 -2.21 -3.96 8.19
C ALA A 24 -0.78 -4.13 7.64
N ALA A 25 -0.64 -4.18 6.30
CA ALA A 25 0.65 -4.26 5.63
C ALA A 25 1.53 -3.03 5.89
N VAL A 26 0.96 -1.82 5.82
CA VAL A 26 1.63 -0.56 6.18
C VAL A 26 2.16 -0.60 7.61
N ARG A 27 1.34 -1.02 8.58
CA ARG A 27 1.79 -1.14 9.98
C ARG A 27 2.88 -2.19 10.17
N ARG A 28 2.92 -3.23 9.33
CA ARG A 28 4.00 -4.22 9.37
C ARG A 28 5.29 -3.65 8.81
N VAL A 29 5.25 -3.07 7.61
CA VAL A 29 6.42 -2.41 6.98
C VAL A 29 6.95 -1.28 7.85
N ALA A 30 6.08 -0.48 8.48
CA ALA A 30 6.51 0.56 9.40
C ALA A 30 7.34 0.03 10.57
N ARG A 31 6.97 -1.13 11.14
CA ARG A 31 7.75 -1.76 12.22
C ARG A 31 9.09 -2.27 11.73
N ASP A 32 9.13 -2.85 10.53
CA ASP A 32 10.38 -3.28 9.91
C ASP A 32 11.32 -2.08 9.70
N VAL A 33 10.78 -0.96 9.22
CA VAL A 33 11.51 0.30 8.97
C VAL A 33 12.07 0.91 10.26
N LEU A 34 11.36 0.81 11.39
CA LEU A 34 11.88 1.28 12.69
C LEU A 34 13.14 0.53 13.15
N GLY A 35 13.38 -0.67 12.62
CA GLY A 35 14.58 -1.47 12.90
C GLY A 35 15.67 -1.38 11.82
N GLU A 36 15.50 -0.53 10.80
CA GLU A 36 16.49 -0.39 9.72
C GLU A 36 17.79 0.26 10.18
N ASP A 37 18.88 -0.05 9.47
CA ASP A 37 20.18 0.58 9.69
C ASP A 37 20.06 2.10 9.39
N PRO A 38 20.56 2.99 10.26
CA PRO A 38 20.56 4.43 10.02
C PRO A 38 21.29 4.88 8.75
N THR A 39 22.16 4.05 8.20
CA THR A 39 22.86 4.28 6.93
C THR A 39 22.01 3.95 5.70
N THR A 40 20.81 3.40 5.88
CA THR A 40 19.86 3.12 4.79
C THR A 40 19.52 4.42 4.05
N PRO A 41 19.55 4.43 2.70
CA PRO A 41 19.19 5.61 1.93
C PRO A 41 17.77 6.12 2.27
N GLY A 42 17.64 7.43 2.46
CA GLY A 42 16.36 8.06 2.83
C GLY A 42 15.88 7.76 4.26
N HIS A 43 16.70 7.14 5.12
CA HIS A 43 16.32 6.68 6.46
C HIS A 43 15.54 7.72 7.29
N PRO A 44 15.96 9.00 7.41
CA PRO A 44 15.18 9.99 8.17
C PRO A 44 13.73 10.15 7.70
N MET A 45 13.49 10.13 6.39
CA MET A 45 12.15 10.27 5.80
C MET A 45 11.34 8.97 5.96
N ARG A 46 11.99 7.82 5.76
CA ARG A 46 11.38 6.49 5.95
C ARG A 46 10.91 6.31 7.40
N ILE A 47 11.71 6.70 8.39
CA ILE A 47 11.36 6.65 9.81
C ILE A 47 10.23 7.61 10.15
N GLN A 48 10.24 8.84 9.61
CA GLN A 48 9.14 9.79 9.83
C GLN A 48 7.80 9.23 9.34
N LEU A 49 7.77 8.59 8.17
CA LEU A 49 6.58 7.91 7.68
C LEU A 49 6.19 6.75 8.61
N ALA A 50 7.15 5.92 9.05
CA ALA A 50 6.87 4.79 9.95
C ALA A 50 6.20 5.24 11.25
N VAL A 51 6.74 6.27 11.91
CA VAL A 51 6.19 6.83 13.14
C VAL A 51 4.77 7.36 12.90
N ARG A 52 4.55 8.08 11.80
CA ARG A 52 3.21 8.58 11.42
C ARG A 52 2.22 7.43 11.18
N SER A 53 2.63 6.40 10.46
CA SER A 53 1.76 5.26 10.11
C SER A 53 1.38 4.40 11.32
N LEU A 54 2.20 4.38 12.38
CA LEU A 54 1.92 3.67 13.62
C LEU A 54 1.15 4.51 14.65
N GLY A 55 1.17 5.83 14.50
CA GLY A 55 0.47 6.75 15.39
C GLY A 55 -1.07 6.64 15.29
N PRO A 56 -1.81 7.22 16.26
CA PRO A 56 -3.25 7.37 16.17
C PRO A 56 -3.61 8.17 14.91
N GLN A 57 -4.42 7.60 14.04
CA GLN A 57 -4.91 8.28 12.84
C GLN A 57 -6.11 9.16 13.27
N ILE A 58 -5.94 10.47 13.27
CA ILE A 58 -7.04 11.43 13.46
C ILE A 58 -7.48 11.88 12.06
N GLY A 59 -8.64 11.38 11.63
CA GLY A 59 -9.05 11.43 10.21
C GLY A 59 -8.82 10.07 9.52
N GLY A 60 -9.57 9.79 8.45
CA GLY A 60 -9.62 8.49 7.77
C GLY A 60 -8.30 7.98 7.19
N ASP A 61 -8.37 6.92 6.38
CA ASP A 61 -7.20 6.32 5.73
C ASP A 61 -6.39 7.41 4.98
N PRO A 62 -5.07 7.54 5.23
CA PRO A 62 -4.21 8.54 4.58
C PRO A 62 -4.00 8.31 3.07
N GLY A 63 -4.83 7.49 2.43
CA GLY A 63 -4.81 7.19 1.01
C GLY A 63 -3.97 5.97 0.65
N TYR A 64 -3.65 5.10 1.62
CA TYR A 64 -2.83 3.92 1.33
C TYR A 64 -3.57 2.90 0.47
N GLY A 65 -4.86 2.68 0.72
CA GLY A 65 -5.71 1.83 -0.13
C GLY A 65 -5.66 2.22 -1.60
N PRO A 66 -6.04 3.46 -1.96
CA PRO A 66 -5.92 3.96 -3.34
C PRO A 66 -4.50 3.87 -3.92
N ALA A 67 -3.46 4.19 -3.12
CA ALA A 67 -2.08 4.07 -3.59
C ALA A 67 -1.69 2.62 -3.93
N ALA A 68 -2.09 1.66 -3.11
CA ALA A 68 -1.84 0.23 -3.35
C ALA A 68 -2.68 -0.30 -4.53
N ALA A 69 -3.91 0.18 -4.72
CA ALA A 69 -4.74 -0.18 -5.85
C ALA A 69 -4.11 0.23 -7.19
N GLY A 70 -3.36 1.34 -7.21
CA GLY A 70 -2.61 1.80 -8.39
C GLY A 70 -1.32 1.04 -8.69
N ASP A 71 -0.85 0.16 -7.79
CA ASP A 71 0.37 -0.63 -8.03
C ASP A 71 0.17 -1.57 -9.24
N PRO A 72 1.10 -1.61 -10.21
CA PRO A 72 0.92 -2.39 -11.44
C PRO A 72 0.66 -3.89 -11.21
N ALA A 73 1.26 -4.48 -10.18
CA ALA A 73 1.09 -5.89 -9.90
C ALA A 73 -0.28 -6.16 -9.26
N VAL A 74 -0.74 -5.24 -8.40
CA VAL A 74 -2.10 -5.26 -7.83
C VAL A 74 -3.15 -5.10 -8.94
N ARG A 75 -2.98 -4.13 -9.85
CA ARG A 75 -3.87 -3.93 -11.01
C ARG A 75 -3.92 -5.18 -11.90
N ALA A 76 -2.78 -5.81 -12.14
CA ALA A 76 -2.71 -7.04 -12.93
C ALA A 76 -3.50 -8.18 -12.25
N ALA A 77 -3.31 -8.41 -10.95
CA ALA A 77 -4.06 -9.41 -10.20
C ALA A 77 -5.57 -9.12 -10.21
N ALA A 78 -5.95 -7.88 -9.92
CA ALA A 78 -7.35 -7.43 -9.91
C ALA A 78 -8.03 -7.63 -11.27
N SER A 79 -7.31 -7.41 -12.39
CA SER A 79 -7.84 -7.61 -13.75
C SER A 79 -8.17 -9.06 -14.10
N THR A 80 -7.64 -10.03 -13.35
CA THR A 80 -7.93 -11.47 -13.53
C THR A 80 -9.07 -11.96 -12.64
N ALA A 81 -9.51 -11.15 -11.68
CA ALA A 81 -10.60 -11.50 -10.80
C ALA A 81 -11.92 -11.61 -11.59
N THR A 82 -12.71 -12.64 -11.27
CA THR A 82 -14.06 -12.80 -11.80
C THR A 82 -15.04 -12.82 -10.63
N GLY A 83 -16.08 -11.98 -10.70
CA GLY A 83 -17.07 -11.85 -9.63
C GLY A 83 -16.96 -10.54 -8.83
N PRO A 84 -17.81 -10.37 -7.81
CA PRO A 84 -17.96 -9.11 -7.09
C PRO A 84 -16.79 -8.79 -6.15
N ASP A 85 -16.08 -9.82 -5.65
CA ASP A 85 -15.06 -9.67 -4.60
C ASP A 85 -13.65 -9.58 -5.18
N VAL A 86 -13.39 -8.55 -6.00
CA VAL A 86 -12.10 -8.34 -6.68
C VAL A 86 -10.92 -8.38 -5.69
N GLN A 87 -11.08 -7.81 -4.50
CA GLN A 87 -10.04 -7.78 -3.47
C GLN A 87 -9.58 -9.17 -3.01
N ALA A 88 -10.48 -10.16 -3.03
CA ALA A 88 -10.17 -11.53 -2.58
C ALA A 88 -9.20 -12.25 -3.52
N ALA A 89 -9.12 -11.84 -4.78
CA ALA A 89 -8.17 -12.37 -5.75
C ALA A 89 -6.74 -11.84 -5.55
N ILE A 90 -6.58 -10.77 -4.76
CA ILE A 90 -5.29 -10.13 -4.49
C ILE A 90 -4.72 -10.77 -3.23
N GLY A 91 -3.57 -11.44 -3.34
CA GLY A 91 -2.91 -12.09 -2.20
C GLY A 91 -2.25 -11.08 -1.24
N ASP A 92 -2.14 -11.46 0.05
CA ASP A 92 -1.51 -10.60 1.07
C ASP A 92 -0.03 -10.31 0.76
N ASP A 93 0.69 -11.27 0.18
CA ASP A 93 2.10 -11.07 -0.22
C ASP A 93 2.22 -9.98 -1.29
N LEU A 94 1.27 -9.92 -2.23
CA LEU A 94 1.24 -8.90 -3.26
C LEU A 94 0.97 -7.51 -2.68
N ILE A 95 0.08 -7.42 -1.70
CA ILE A 95 -0.19 -6.18 -0.95
C ILE A 95 1.06 -5.75 -0.18
N MET A 96 1.72 -6.67 0.53
CA MET A 96 2.96 -6.40 1.26
C MET A 96 4.05 -5.85 0.33
N ASP A 97 4.23 -6.48 -0.83
CA ASP A 97 5.24 -6.05 -1.79
C ASP A 97 4.89 -4.70 -2.44
N ALA A 98 3.60 -4.45 -2.72
CA ALA A 98 3.14 -3.14 -3.19
C ALA A 98 3.44 -2.04 -2.14
N VAL A 99 3.12 -2.28 -0.87
CA VAL A 99 3.42 -1.33 0.22
C VAL A 99 4.93 -1.08 0.34
N ARG A 100 5.76 -2.12 0.24
CA ARG A 100 7.23 -1.96 0.26
C ARG A 100 7.74 -1.10 -0.90
N ARG A 101 7.22 -1.31 -2.12
CA ARG A 101 7.55 -0.48 -3.29
C ARG A 101 7.11 0.97 -3.11
N LEU A 102 5.92 1.18 -2.55
CA LEU A 102 5.33 2.50 -2.34
C LEU A 102 5.98 3.27 -1.19
N TRP A 103 6.67 2.59 -0.26
CA TRP A 103 7.20 3.22 0.95
C TRP A 103 8.08 4.44 0.66
N ASN A 104 8.99 4.28 -0.30
CA ASN A 104 9.93 5.32 -0.72
C ASN A 104 9.23 6.52 -1.39
N PRO A 105 8.39 6.32 -2.43
CA PRO A 105 7.55 7.38 -2.97
C PRO A 105 6.69 8.08 -1.92
N LEU A 106 6.07 7.33 -1.00
CA LEU A 106 5.17 7.88 0.03
C LEU A 106 5.90 8.72 1.07
N CYS A 107 7.16 8.41 1.38
CA CYS A 107 7.98 9.25 2.26
C CYS A 107 8.67 10.40 1.51
N GLY A 108 8.51 10.50 0.19
CA GLY A 108 9.10 11.54 -0.65
C GLY A 108 10.56 11.27 -1.03
N TRP A 109 11.05 10.04 -0.88
CA TRP A 109 12.40 9.66 -1.29
C TRP A 109 12.38 9.00 -2.67
N SER A 110 13.17 9.55 -3.60
CA SER A 110 13.24 9.14 -5.01
C SER A 110 14.62 8.63 -5.46
N GLY A 111 15.49 8.29 -4.49
CA GLY A 111 16.85 7.83 -4.73
C GLY A 111 16.98 6.32 -4.96
#